data_AF-A0AAZ3SSV5-F1
#
_entry.id   AF-A0AAZ3SSV5-F1
#
_cell.length_a   1.000
_cell.length_b   1.000
_cell.length_c   1.000
_cell.angle_alpha   90.00
_cell.angle_beta   90.00
_cell.angle_gamma   90.00
#
_symmetry.space_group_name_H-M   'P 1'
#
loop_
_entity.id
_entity.type
_entity.pdbx_description
1 polymer ?
#
loop_
_entity_poly.entity_id
_entity_poly.type
_entity_poly.pdbx_seq_one_letter_code
_entity_poly.pdbx_strand_id
1 'polypeptide(L)'
;MSRMGSSLCAAALLAFLVFSLSLFVNSWHFRVHKGIFTNGTIEDGFVMERNGLVRELNERRKEILPFLISSGVKRLLDESGHFGQHKSFESKHLDVSLENEIDVSSGFIRMNKDHIGCDQLVDMKAVDILGSGYTKIVLKVLLSEGQSVALKTVYDQGTDMGRCLEDFKDPLGCHELVSFKLKKEIVLLQRLQHPNIIKLRGHCEDSVGAGGITAILEQGFPLQMIQLLQSPWEERFRVCLGLVRLLHYLSHSPLGSVALLDFQPRQFVMVSGELKLTDLDDASVTEPACQMDQDCILQFPLRNFSLPCSAQGVCEGLNEMRNLYNAYRYFFTYLLPHQAPPALRHLVDHIMNSTGELKGDVNDTLEAFEDMFHLYKSGLHLDNMPSSIIRDYAVMKGMSTSGNMEYRCWPSYNHQGCMLSVHSDKEAAFICNSLPQCTSFSLSDQRTWTG
;
A
#
# COMPACT_ATOMS: atom_id res chain seq x y z
N MET A 1 -44.23 -40.31 17.42
CA MET A 1 -44.05 -39.50 16.20
C MET A 1 -44.89 -38.24 16.30
N SER A 2 -44.35 -37.14 16.85
CA SER A 2 -44.97 -35.79 16.81
C SER A 2 -44.15 -34.79 17.64
N ARG A 3 -42.98 -34.35 17.14
CA ARG A 3 -42.29 -33.15 17.69
C ARG A 3 -41.28 -32.46 16.76
N MET A 4 -41.24 -32.81 15.48
CA MET A 4 -40.34 -32.20 14.49
C MET A 4 -41.01 -31.20 13.53
N GLY A 5 -42.34 -31.08 13.55
CA GLY A 5 -43.09 -30.20 12.62
C GLY A 5 -43.17 -28.72 13.04
N SER A 6 -42.97 -28.40 14.31
CA SER A 6 -43.17 -27.03 14.83
C SER A 6 -41.96 -26.10 14.63
N SER A 7 -40.73 -26.65 14.61
CA SER A 7 -39.51 -25.84 14.44
C SER A 7 -39.28 -25.38 13.00
N LEU A 8 -39.60 -26.23 12.02
CA LEU A 8 -39.51 -25.88 10.58
C LEU A 8 -40.56 -24.83 10.19
N CYS A 9 -41.76 -24.89 10.79
CA CYS A 9 -42.82 -23.91 10.53
C CYS A 9 -42.47 -22.53 11.09
N ALA A 10 -41.83 -22.46 12.27
CA ALA A 10 -41.35 -21.21 12.85
C ALA A 10 -40.21 -20.58 12.03
N ALA A 11 -39.29 -21.39 11.51
CA ALA A 11 -38.22 -20.92 10.63
C ALA A 11 -38.75 -20.39 9.29
N ALA A 12 -39.75 -21.06 8.71
CA ALA A 12 -40.39 -20.61 7.47
C ALA A 12 -41.18 -19.29 7.66
N LEU A 13 -41.84 -19.10 8.80
CA LEU A 13 -42.54 -17.86 9.14
C LEU A 13 -41.58 -16.69 9.37
N LEU A 14 -40.44 -16.94 10.00
CA LEU A 14 -39.37 -15.93 10.15
C LEU A 14 -38.75 -15.57 8.79
N ALA A 15 -38.49 -16.55 7.93
CA ALA A 15 -37.99 -16.29 6.57
C ALA A 15 -39.00 -15.48 5.74
N PHE A 16 -40.31 -15.78 5.84
CA PHE A 16 -41.36 -15.00 5.19
C PHE A 16 -41.51 -13.59 5.75
N LEU A 17 -41.34 -13.40 7.07
CA LEU A 17 -41.32 -12.06 7.68
C LEU A 17 -40.11 -11.25 7.22
N VAL A 18 -38.93 -11.85 7.11
CA VAL A 18 -37.72 -11.17 6.61
C VAL A 18 -37.83 -10.86 5.11
N PHE A 19 -38.39 -11.77 4.31
CA PHE A 19 -38.64 -11.53 2.88
C PHE A 19 -39.74 -10.49 2.66
N SER A 20 -40.79 -10.49 3.47
CA SER A 20 -41.85 -9.48 3.37
C SER A 20 -41.39 -8.11 3.86
N LEU A 21 -40.53 -8.03 4.90
CA LEU A 21 -39.90 -6.79 5.34
C LEU A 21 -38.93 -6.22 4.30
N SER A 22 -38.11 -7.05 3.66
CA SER A 22 -37.21 -6.61 2.57
C SER A 22 -37.97 -6.20 1.30
N LEU A 23 -39.06 -6.89 0.95
CA LEU A 23 -39.97 -6.45 -0.11
C LEU A 23 -40.72 -5.17 0.27
N PHE A 24 -41.09 -4.97 1.54
CA PHE A 24 -41.71 -3.74 2.01
C PHE A 24 -40.73 -2.57 1.95
N VAL A 25 -39.47 -2.76 2.38
CA VAL A 25 -38.40 -1.76 2.30
C VAL A 25 -38.11 -1.40 0.84
N ASN A 26 -37.99 -2.39 -0.06
CA ASN A 26 -37.81 -2.14 -1.49
C ASN A 26 -39.03 -1.47 -2.15
N SER A 27 -40.25 -1.82 -1.75
CA SER A 27 -41.47 -1.15 -2.23
C SER A 27 -41.65 0.25 -1.65
N TRP A 28 -41.12 0.52 -0.44
CA TRP A 28 -41.02 1.85 0.15
C TRP A 28 -40.01 2.71 -0.62
N HIS A 29 -38.83 2.18 -0.96
CA HIS A 29 -37.86 2.87 -1.81
C HIS A 29 -38.44 3.25 -3.18
N PHE A 30 -39.25 2.39 -3.79
CA PHE A 30 -39.94 2.71 -5.06
C PHE A 30 -41.11 3.69 -4.90
N ARG A 31 -41.79 3.70 -3.75
CA ARG A 31 -42.93 4.58 -3.47
C ARG A 31 -42.48 5.98 -3.02
N VAL A 32 -41.31 6.11 -2.37
CA VAL A 32 -40.66 7.40 -2.08
C VAL A 32 -40.30 8.13 -3.38
N HIS A 33 -39.86 7.42 -4.42
CA HIS A 33 -39.61 8.03 -5.73
C HIS A 33 -40.88 8.48 -6.48
N LYS A 34 -42.05 7.91 -6.16
CA LYS A 34 -43.33 8.28 -6.81
C LYS A 34 -44.14 9.34 -6.04
N GLY A 35 -43.76 9.64 -4.80
CA GLY A 35 -44.44 10.63 -3.94
C GLY A 35 -43.87 12.05 -3.96
N ILE A 36 -42.71 12.28 -4.61
CA ILE A 36 -41.98 13.57 -4.56
C ILE A 36 -42.53 14.63 -5.55
N PHE A 37 -43.53 14.30 -6.36
CA PHE A 37 -44.18 15.27 -7.27
C PHE A 37 -45.65 15.49 -6.98
N THR A 38 -46.04 15.66 -5.72
CA THR A 38 -47.30 16.35 -5.39
C THR A 38 -47.20 17.02 -4.02
N ASN A 39 -47.44 18.33 -4.02
CA ASN A 39 -47.57 19.26 -2.90
C ASN A 39 -46.27 19.80 -2.32
N GLY A 40 -46.07 21.09 -2.58
CA GLY A 40 -44.90 21.85 -2.18
C GLY A 40 -44.91 22.19 -0.71
N THR A 41 -43.83 21.75 -0.06
CA THR A 41 -42.97 22.53 0.82
C THR A 41 -41.71 21.69 0.89
N ILE A 42 -40.69 22.03 0.08
CA ILE A 42 -39.37 21.43 0.27
C ILE A 42 -38.91 21.95 1.64
N GLU A 43 -38.80 21.05 2.62
CA GLU A 43 -38.29 21.39 3.95
C GLU A 43 -36.91 22.03 3.78
N ASP A 44 -36.75 23.25 4.29
CA ASP A 44 -35.53 24.06 4.18
C ASP A 44 -34.26 23.28 4.60
N GLY A 45 -34.42 22.34 5.54
CA GLY A 45 -33.37 21.41 5.97
C GLY A 45 -32.86 20.46 4.88
N PHE A 46 -33.72 19.93 4.01
CA PHE A 46 -33.31 19.05 2.91
C PHE A 46 -32.48 19.79 1.86
N VAL A 47 -32.82 21.06 1.59
CA VAL A 47 -32.06 21.92 0.67
C VAL A 47 -30.70 22.26 1.26
N MET A 48 -30.62 22.55 2.56
CA MET A 48 -29.36 22.81 3.25
C MET A 48 -28.43 21.58 3.26
N GLU A 49 -28.96 20.40 3.59
CA GLU A 49 -28.21 19.13 3.57
C GLU A 49 -27.65 18.85 2.15
N ARG A 50 -28.49 18.98 1.11
CA ARG A 50 -28.07 18.77 -0.28
C ARG A 50 -27.02 19.78 -0.75
N ASN A 51 -27.14 21.06 -0.38
CA ASN A 51 -26.14 22.08 -0.68
C ASN A 51 -24.82 21.82 0.04
N GLY A 52 -24.87 21.29 1.27
CA GLY A 52 -23.70 20.83 2.00
C GLY A 52 -22.96 19.72 1.27
N LEU A 53 -23.68 18.69 0.82
CA LEU A 53 -23.11 17.57 0.06
C LEU A 53 -22.47 18.03 -1.25
N VAL A 54 -23.14 18.90 -2.00
CA VAL A 54 -22.59 19.47 -3.25
C VAL A 54 -21.30 20.25 -2.99
N ARG A 55 -21.21 20.98 -1.86
CA ARG A 55 -19.98 21.67 -1.47
C ARG A 55 -18.85 20.69 -1.19
N GLU A 56 -19.10 19.65 -0.40
CA GLU A 56 -18.11 18.59 -0.12
C GLU A 56 -17.62 17.91 -1.40
N LEU A 57 -18.54 17.52 -2.30
CA LEU A 57 -18.20 16.94 -3.60
C LEU A 57 -17.29 17.86 -4.43
N ASN A 58 -17.59 19.16 -4.45
CA ASN A 58 -16.78 20.16 -5.14
C ASN A 58 -15.39 20.33 -4.50
N GLU A 59 -15.27 20.22 -3.18
CA GLU A 59 -13.99 20.26 -2.47
C GLU A 59 -13.14 19.03 -2.80
N ARG A 60 -13.73 17.82 -2.76
CA ARG A 60 -13.03 16.58 -3.16
C ARG A 60 -12.57 16.60 -4.61
N ARG A 61 -13.38 17.18 -5.50
CA ARG A 61 -13.02 17.39 -6.91
C ARG A 61 -11.79 18.29 -7.05
N LYS A 62 -11.73 19.39 -6.30
CA LYS A 62 -10.57 20.30 -6.30
C LYS A 62 -9.31 19.64 -5.73
N GLU A 63 -9.46 18.73 -4.76
CA GLU A 63 -8.34 17.98 -4.19
C GLU A 63 -7.69 17.04 -5.23
N ILE A 64 -8.48 16.39 -6.09
CA ILE A 64 -7.97 15.45 -7.10
C ILE A 64 -7.38 16.16 -8.32
N LEU A 65 -7.92 17.34 -8.67
CA LEU A 65 -7.61 18.05 -9.91
C LEU A 65 -6.10 18.26 -10.19
N PRO A 66 -5.25 18.65 -9.22
CA PRO A 66 -3.82 18.84 -9.45
C PRO A 66 -3.12 17.57 -9.94
N PHE A 67 -3.59 16.40 -9.49
CA PHE A 67 -3.05 15.13 -9.93
C PHE A 67 -3.42 14.85 -11.38
N LEU A 68 -4.63 15.19 -11.83
CA LEU A 68 -5.07 14.97 -13.21
C LEU A 68 -4.30 15.88 -14.19
N ILE A 69 -4.24 17.19 -13.91
CA ILE A 69 -3.66 18.22 -14.79
C ILE A 69 -2.16 18.03 -15.05
N SER A 70 -1.40 17.50 -14.08
CA SER A 70 0.03 17.20 -14.26
C SER A 70 0.33 16.26 -15.46
N SER A 71 -0.65 15.44 -15.90
CA SER A 71 -0.54 14.64 -17.13
C SER A 71 -0.64 15.47 -18.43
N GLY A 72 -1.41 16.56 -18.41
CA GLY A 72 -1.54 17.47 -19.56
C GLY A 72 -0.39 18.46 -19.67
N VAL A 73 0.06 19.03 -18.54
CA VAL A 73 1.13 20.05 -18.50
C VAL A 73 2.49 19.46 -18.89
N LYS A 74 2.78 18.21 -18.51
CA LYS A 74 4.03 17.55 -18.92
C LYS A 74 4.10 17.32 -20.44
N ARG A 75 2.96 17.04 -21.10
CA ARG A 75 2.89 16.97 -22.57
C ARG A 75 3.03 18.33 -23.25
N LEU A 76 2.43 19.38 -22.68
CA LEU A 76 2.58 20.73 -23.24
C LEU A 76 4.02 21.25 -23.13
N LEU A 77 4.76 20.85 -22.09
CA LEU A 77 6.18 21.19 -21.94
C LEU A 77 7.10 20.35 -22.86
N ASP A 78 6.74 19.10 -23.16
CA ASP A 78 7.47 18.26 -24.12
C ASP A 78 7.15 18.62 -25.60
N GLU A 79 5.96 19.14 -25.90
CA GLU A 79 5.56 19.60 -27.25
C GLU A 79 5.95 21.06 -27.54
N SER A 80 6.28 21.86 -26.54
CA SER A 80 6.68 23.27 -26.71
C SER A 80 8.18 23.50 -26.91
N GLY A 81 8.97 22.43 -27.09
CA GLY A 81 10.37 22.49 -27.53
C GLY A 81 10.59 23.08 -28.94
N HIS A 82 9.52 23.53 -29.61
CA HIS A 82 9.59 24.12 -30.95
C HIS A 82 8.56 25.24 -31.19
N PHE A 83 8.49 26.28 -30.35
CA PHE A 83 8.08 27.61 -30.83
C PHE A 83 8.50 28.73 -29.87
N GLY A 84 9.28 29.69 -30.36
CA GLY A 84 9.74 30.84 -29.61
C GLY A 84 8.67 31.93 -29.43
N GLN A 85 8.91 32.77 -28.40
CA GLN A 85 8.47 34.16 -28.24
C GLN A 85 7.01 34.52 -28.59
N HIS A 86 6.15 34.70 -27.56
CA HIS A 86 5.64 36.01 -27.11
C HIS A 86 4.43 35.91 -26.16
N LYS A 87 4.48 36.78 -25.14
CA LYS A 87 3.39 37.48 -24.42
C LYS A 87 2.44 36.70 -23.49
N SER A 88 2.58 37.05 -22.21
CA SER A 88 1.55 37.26 -21.17
C SER A 88 0.10 37.00 -21.60
N PHE A 89 -0.54 36.02 -20.97
CA PHE A 89 -2.00 35.87 -21.02
C PHE A 89 -2.57 35.83 -19.60
N GLU A 90 -3.36 36.85 -19.29
CA GLU A 90 -4.13 37.00 -18.06
C GLU A 90 -5.14 35.86 -17.89
N SER A 91 -5.25 35.35 -16.66
CA SER A 91 -6.23 34.37 -16.25
C SER A 91 -7.60 35.04 -16.08
N LYS A 92 -8.53 34.76 -16.99
CA LYS A 92 -9.98 34.95 -16.77
C LYS A 92 -10.74 33.73 -17.27
N HIS A 93 -11.47 33.11 -16.32
CA HIS A 93 -12.60 32.21 -16.50
C HIS A 93 -12.41 31.05 -17.51
N LEU A 94 -11.92 29.92 -17.01
CA LEU A 94 -12.20 28.61 -17.62
C LEU A 94 -13.16 27.84 -16.70
N ASP A 95 -14.44 27.93 -17.03
CA ASP A 95 -15.49 27.07 -16.50
C ASP A 95 -15.42 25.76 -17.29
N VAL A 96 -14.54 24.85 -16.87
CA VAL A 96 -14.33 23.55 -17.53
C VAL A 96 -15.21 22.52 -16.85
N SER A 97 -16.23 22.05 -17.56
CA SER A 97 -17.05 20.90 -17.20
C SER A 97 -16.15 19.66 -17.05
N LEU A 98 -15.98 19.23 -15.80
CA LEU A 98 -15.08 18.13 -15.41
C LEU A 98 -15.47 16.75 -15.94
N GLU A 99 -16.69 16.61 -16.47
CA GLU A 99 -17.18 15.35 -17.05
C GLU A 99 -16.34 14.93 -18.28
N ASN A 100 -15.78 15.88 -19.02
CA ASN A 100 -14.95 15.58 -20.18
C ASN A 100 -13.49 15.20 -19.84
N GLU A 101 -12.95 15.59 -18.67
CA GLU A 101 -11.55 15.23 -18.33
C GLU A 101 -11.41 13.82 -17.75
N ILE A 102 -12.46 13.29 -17.13
CA ILE A 102 -12.49 11.89 -16.65
C ILE A 102 -12.48 10.95 -17.86
N ASP A 103 -13.20 11.29 -18.93
CA ASP A 103 -13.23 10.50 -20.18
C ASP A 103 -11.91 10.59 -20.97
N VAL A 104 -11.15 11.68 -20.80
CA VAL A 104 -9.80 11.84 -21.39
C VAL A 104 -8.73 11.01 -20.66
N SER A 105 -8.96 10.64 -19.38
CA SER A 105 -8.10 9.67 -18.66
C SER A 105 -8.23 8.24 -19.23
N SER A 106 -9.39 7.91 -19.81
CA SER A 106 -9.64 6.61 -20.46
C SER A 106 -8.74 6.39 -21.68
N GLY A 107 -8.30 7.46 -22.35
CA GLY A 107 -7.46 7.41 -23.55
C GLY A 107 -5.95 7.25 -23.31
N PHE A 108 -5.48 7.14 -22.07
CA PHE A 108 -4.05 7.31 -21.74
C PHE A 108 -3.36 6.11 -21.08
N ILE A 109 -4.00 4.95 -21.07
CA ILE A 109 -3.31 3.71 -20.70
C ILE A 109 -2.65 3.17 -21.97
N ARG A 110 -1.33 3.33 -22.07
CA ARG A 110 -0.50 2.54 -23.01
C ARG A 110 -1.03 1.11 -22.98
N MET A 111 -1.41 0.57 -24.14
CA MET A 111 -1.88 -0.81 -24.32
C MET A 111 -0.84 -1.80 -23.77
N ASN A 112 -0.88 -2.00 -22.46
CA ASN A 112 -0.08 -2.96 -21.75
C ASN A 112 -0.98 -4.19 -21.64
N LYS A 113 -0.50 -5.36 -22.07
CA LYS A 113 -1.28 -6.61 -22.07
C LYS A 113 -1.80 -7.01 -20.68
N ASP A 114 -1.29 -6.36 -19.63
CA ASP A 114 -1.66 -6.55 -18.22
C ASP A 114 -2.82 -5.68 -17.72
N HIS A 115 -3.38 -4.80 -18.56
CA HIS A 115 -4.47 -3.91 -18.13
C HIS A 115 -5.81 -4.66 -18.04
N ILE A 116 -6.54 -4.46 -16.95
CA ILE A 116 -7.84 -5.10 -16.71
C ILE A 116 -8.94 -4.04 -16.70
N GLY A 117 -9.91 -4.16 -17.61
CA GLY A 117 -11.07 -3.27 -17.71
C GLY A 117 -12.36 -3.89 -17.13
N CYS A 118 -13.47 -3.15 -17.22
CA CYS A 118 -14.78 -3.59 -16.73
C CYS A 118 -15.24 -4.93 -17.33
N ASP A 119 -15.00 -5.16 -18.63
CA ASP A 119 -15.47 -6.34 -19.36
C ASP A 119 -14.91 -7.65 -18.76
N GLN A 120 -13.69 -7.61 -18.23
CA GLN A 120 -13.02 -8.76 -17.63
C GLN A 120 -13.51 -9.06 -16.20
N LEU A 121 -14.31 -8.16 -15.61
CA LEU A 121 -14.93 -8.36 -14.29
C LEU A 121 -16.32 -8.99 -14.38
N VAL A 122 -16.93 -9.09 -15.56
CA VAL A 122 -18.33 -9.55 -15.72
C VAL A 122 -18.55 -10.98 -15.20
N ASP A 123 -17.63 -11.90 -15.52
CA ASP A 123 -17.71 -13.32 -15.14
C ASP A 123 -16.81 -13.70 -13.96
N MET A 124 -16.37 -12.70 -13.19
CA MET A 124 -15.44 -12.90 -12.09
C MET A 124 -16.09 -13.65 -10.93
N LYS A 125 -15.29 -14.41 -10.19
CA LYS A 125 -15.74 -15.10 -8.98
C LYS A 125 -15.12 -14.48 -7.75
N ALA A 126 -15.93 -13.89 -6.89
CA ALA A 126 -15.51 -13.47 -5.55
C ALA A 126 -15.18 -14.72 -4.72
N VAL A 127 -13.96 -14.79 -4.21
CA VAL A 127 -13.44 -15.94 -3.48
C VAL A 127 -13.45 -15.69 -1.98
N ASP A 128 -12.96 -14.52 -1.55
CA ASP A 128 -12.77 -14.22 -0.13
C ASP A 128 -12.75 -12.70 0.12
N ILE A 129 -12.99 -12.29 1.37
CA ILE A 129 -12.80 -10.91 1.81
C ILE A 129 -11.37 -10.81 2.38
N LEU A 130 -10.53 -10.02 1.73
CA LEU A 130 -9.14 -9.81 2.16
C LEU A 130 -9.03 -8.74 3.24
N GLY A 131 -9.96 -7.79 3.27
CA GLY A 131 -10.01 -6.74 4.28
C GLY A 131 -11.22 -5.83 4.12
N SER A 132 -11.60 -5.17 5.20
CA SER A 132 -12.64 -4.15 5.22
C SER A 132 -12.17 -2.99 6.10
N GLY A 133 -12.23 -1.77 5.58
CA GLY A 133 -11.88 -0.55 6.31
C GLY A 133 -13.11 0.33 6.55
N TYR A 134 -12.84 1.57 6.95
CA TYR A 134 -13.86 2.60 7.18
C TYR A 134 -14.59 2.99 5.89
N THR A 135 -13.87 2.94 4.77
CA THR A 135 -14.34 3.46 3.47
C THR A 135 -14.46 2.36 2.41
N LYS A 136 -13.55 1.38 2.43
CA LYS A 136 -13.33 0.46 1.31
C LYS A 136 -13.37 -0.99 1.77
N ILE A 137 -13.78 -1.87 0.89
CA ILE A 137 -13.67 -3.32 1.06
C ILE A 137 -12.73 -3.87 -0.01
N VAL A 138 -11.94 -4.87 0.37
CA VAL A 138 -11.00 -5.56 -0.50
C VAL A 138 -11.42 -7.01 -0.64
N LEU A 139 -11.68 -7.44 -1.87
CA LEU A 139 -12.11 -8.78 -2.21
C LEU A 139 -11.02 -9.51 -3.00
N LYS A 140 -10.78 -10.77 -2.65
CA LYS A 140 -10.02 -11.68 -3.51
C LYS A 140 -10.94 -12.17 -4.61
N VAL A 141 -10.53 -11.98 -5.85
CA VAL A 141 -11.31 -12.37 -7.02
C VAL A 141 -10.49 -13.22 -7.96
N LEU A 142 -11.13 -14.26 -8.49
CA LEU A 142 -10.59 -15.08 -9.57
C LEU A 142 -11.21 -14.59 -10.89
N LEU A 143 -10.36 -14.12 -11.79
CA LEU A 143 -10.75 -13.75 -13.15
C LEU A 143 -11.01 -15.00 -13.99
N SER A 144 -11.75 -14.85 -15.09
CA SER A 144 -12.08 -15.95 -16.02
C SER A 144 -10.86 -16.66 -16.59
N GLU A 145 -9.73 -15.97 -16.67
CA GLU A 145 -8.44 -16.49 -17.14
C GLU A 145 -7.67 -17.29 -16.05
N GLY A 146 -8.23 -17.42 -14.84
CA GLY A 146 -7.63 -18.15 -13.72
C GLY A 146 -6.62 -17.33 -12.90
N GLN A 147 -6.40 -16.06 -13.26
CA GLN A 147 -5.58 -15.15 -12.48
C GLN A 147 -6.34 -14.61 -11.27
N SER A 148 -5.66 -14.58 -10.11
CA SER A 148 -6.21 -14.04 -8.87
C SER A 148 -5.77 -12.58 -8.67
N VAL A 149 -6.73 -11.71 -8.33
CA VAL A 149 -6.54 -10.26 -8.13
C VAL A 149 -7.22 -9.79 -6.85
N ALA A 150 -6.83 -8.60 -6.38
CA ALA A 150 -7.52 -7.91 -5.28
C ALA A 150 -8.39 -6.78 -5.85
N LEU A 151 -9.69 -6.83 -5.59
CA LEU A 151 -10.62 -5.76 -5.96
C LEU A 151 -10.88 -4.88 -4.75
N LYS A 152 -10.60 -3.58 -4.89
CA LYS A 152 -10.89 -2.57 -3.89
C LYS A 152 -12.07 -1.73 -4.38
N THR A 153 -13.14 -1.69 -3.60
CA THR A 153 -14.36 -0.93 -3.94
C THR A 153 -14.89 -0.22 -2.70
N VAL A 154 -15.85 0.69 -2.88
CA VAL A 154 -16.55 1.38 -1.79
C VAL A 154 -17.25 0.35 -0.91
N TYR A 155 -17.16 0.53 0.42
CA TYR A 155 -17.85 -0.32 1.36
C TYR A 155 -19.13 0.37 1.83
N ASP A 156 -20.28 -0.06 1.30
CA ASP A 156 -21.59 0.55 1.60
C ASP A 156 -21.99 0.45 3.08
N GLN A 157 -21.46 -0.56 3.78
CA GLN A 157 -21.67 -0.73 5.23
C GLN A 157 -20.51 -0.12 6.06
N GLY A 158 -19.62 0.63 5.41
CA GLY A 158 -18.49 1.31 6.03
C GLY A 158 -18.92 2.52 6.85
N THR A 159 -18.07 2.91 7.80
CA THR A 159 -18.32 4.05 8.68
C THR A 159 -18.45 5.37 7.93
N ASP A 160 -17.67 5.60 6.87
CA ASP A 160 -17.75 6.84 6.10
C ASP A 160 -19.08 6.96 5.35
N MET A 161 -19.58 5.83 4.81
CA MET A 161 -20.88 5.77 4.17
C MET A 161 -22.00 6.00 5.20
N GLY A 162 -21.92 5.36 6.37
CA GLY A 162 -22.86 5.57 7.46
C GLY A 162 -22.94 7.02 7.90
N ARG A 163 -21.80 7.66 8.17
CA ARG A 163 -21.73 9.08 8.56
C ARG A 163 -22.29 10.01 7.49
N CYS A 164 -21.91 9.80 6.24
CA CYS A 164 -22.43 10.62 5.14
C CYS A 164 -23.96 10.51 5.04
N LEU A 165 -24.50 9.30 5.16
CA LEU A 165 -25.95 9.07 5.13
C LEU A 165 -26.67 9.72 6.31
N GLU A 166 -26.06 9.73 7.50
CA GLU A 166 -26.56 10.43 8.68
C GLU A 166 -26.61 11.95 8.44
N ASP A 167 -25.57 12.52 7.82
CA ASP A 167 -25.43 13.96 7.60
C ASP A 167 -26.30 14.49 6.44
N PHE A 168 -26.39 13.75 5.34
CA PHE A 168 -26.94 14.27 4.07
C PHE A 168 -28.16 13.54 3.53
N LYS A 169 -28.45 12.32 4.03
CA LYS A 169 -29.61 11.50 3.62
C LYS A 169 -29.74 11.27 2.10
N ASP A 170 -28.63 11.35 1.37
CA ASP A 170 -28.56 11.12 -0.09
C ASP A 170 -27.64 9.94 -0.40
N PRO A 171 -28.18 8.72 -0.59
CA PRO A 171 -27.36 7.54 -0.83
C PRO A 171 -26.47 7.62 -2.07
N LEU A 172 -26.96 8.22 -3.16
CA LEU A 172 -26.20 8.31 -4.41
C LEU A 172 -25.08 9.34 -4.28
N GLY A 173 -25.40 10.53 -3.76
CA GLY A 173 -24.38 11.56 -3.54
C GLY A 173 -23.36 11.16 -2.47
N CYS A 174 -23.75 10.40 -1.45
CA CYS A 174 -22.83 9.84 -0.47
C CYS A 174 -21.92 8.77 -1.04
N HIS A 175 -22.46 7.87 -1.87
CA HIS A 175 -21.64 6.90 -2.57
C HIS A 175 -20.61 7.61 -3.47
N GLU A 176 -21.03 8.64 -4.22
CA GLU A 176 -20.11 9.48 -5.01
C GLU A 176 -19.04 10.13 -4.12
N LEU A 177 -19.44 10.76 -3.01
CA LEU A 177 -18.51 11.44 -2.09
C LEU A 177 -17.46 10.48 -1.52
N VAL A 178 -17.91 9.32 -1.03
CA VAL A 178 -17.03 8.28 -0.48
C VAL A 178 -16.11 7.71 -1.56
N SER A 179 -16.58 7.60 -2.81
CA SER A 179 -15.79 7.13 -3.94
C SER A 179 -14.55 7.98 -4.22
N PHE A 180 -14.55 9.28 -3.85
CA PHE A 180 -13.40 10.17 -4.08
C PHE A 180 -12.12 9.68 -3.42
N LYS A 181 -12.20 9.01 -2.26
CA LYS A 181 -11.02 8.41 -1.62
C LYS A 181 -10.38 7.34 -2.52
N LEU A 182 -11.21 6.50 -3.14
CA LEU A 182 -10.74 5.48 -4.08
C LEU A 182 -10.31 6.08 -5.43
N LYS A 183 -11.00 7.11 -5.93
CA LYS A 183 -10.59 7.87 -7.14
C LYS A 183 -9.20 8.49 -6.95
N LYS A 184 -8.97 9.17 -5.83
CA LYS A 184 -7.66 9.76 -5.50
C LYS A 184 -6.57 8.71 -5.45
N GLU A 185 -6.85 7.59 -4.77
CA GLU A 185 -5.91 6.46 -4.67
C GLU A 185 -5.56 5.87 -6.04
N ILE A 186 -6.55 5.63 -6.92
CA ILE A 186 -6.33 5.14 -8.29
C ILE A 186 -5.42 6.10 -9.07
N VAL A 187 -5.72 7.40 -9.03
CA VAL A 187 -4.91 8.42 -9.72
C VAL A 187 -3.48 8.43 -9.18
N LEU A 188 -3.28 8.34 -7.87
CA LEU A 188 -1.96 8.26 -7.28
C LEU A 188 -1.22 6.98 -7.68
N LEU A 189 -1.87 5.81 -7.67
CA LEU A 189 -1.28 4.55 -8.11
C LEU A 189 -0.89 4.55 -9.60
N GLN A 190 -1.63 5.28 -10.45
CA GLN A 190 -1.26 5.46 -11.85
C GLN A 190 0.02 6.28 -12.01
N ARG A 191 0.25 7.28 -11.15
CA ARG A 191 1.36 8.24 -11.23
C ARG A 191 2.59 7.82 -10.45
N LEU A 192 2.40 7.11 -9.33
CA LEU A 192 3.44 6.66 -8.43
C LEU A 192 3.73 5.17 -8.70
N GLN A 193 4.65 4.93 -9.63
CA GLN A 193 5.03 3.56 -10.04
C GLN A 193 6.41 3.22 -9.48
N HIS A 194 6.44 2.28 -8.54
CA HIS A 194 7.65 1.80 -7.89
C HIS A 194 7.49 0.31 -7.51
N PRO A 195 8.56 -0.52 -7.51
CA PRO A 195 8.46 -1.93 -7.12
C PRO A 195 7.81 -2.20 -5.76
N ASN A 196 8.01 -1.27 -4.82
CA ASN A 196 7.45 -1.31 -3.45
C ASN A 196 6.13 -0.51 -3.31
N ILE A 197 5.43 -0.22 -4.41
CA ILE A 197 4.03 0.23 -4.43
C ILE A 197 3.20 -0.86 -5.10
N ILE A 198 2.00 -1.14 -4.59
CA ILE A 198 1.11 -2.17 -5.15
C ILE A 198 0.78 -1.85 -6.61
N LYS A 199 0.86 -2.85 -7.49
CA LYS A 199 0.57 -2.64 -8.91
C LYS A 199 -0.94 -2.54 -9.14
N LEU A 200 -1.39 -1.37 -9.58
CA LEU A 200 -2.70 -1.19 -10.21
C LEU A 200 -2.71 -1.89 -11.59
N ARG A 201 -3.60 -2.88 -11.75
CA ARG A 201 -3.83 -3.60 -13.00
C ARG A 201 -4.90 -2.91 -13.84
N GLY A 202 -5.85 -2.24 -13.20
CA GLY A 202 -6.82 -1.40 -13.88
C GLY A 202 -7.88 -0.90 -12.93
N HIS A 203 -8.92 -0.28 -13.48
CA HIS A 203 -10.08 0.16 -12.72
C HIS A 203 -11.33 0.06 -13.58
N CYS A 204 -12.48 0.00 -12.93
CA CYS A 204 -13.78 0.00 -13.57
C CYS A 204 -14.67 1.05 -12.90
N GLU A 205 -15.42 1.80 -13.70
CA GLU A 205 -16.48 2.69 -13.21
C GLU A 205 -17.80 2.17 -13.80
N ASP A 206 -18.64 1.57 -12.94
CA ASP A 206 -19.90 1.00 -13.38
C ASP A 206 -20.94 2.11 -13.56
N SER A 207 -21.35 2.33 -14.81
CA SER A 207 -22.34 3.34 -15.20
C SER A 207 -23.78 2.88 -14.94
N VAL A 208 -24.03 1.60 -14.62
CA VAL A 208 -25.37 1.01 -14.65
C VAL A 208 -26.02 0.89 -13.25
N GLY A 209 -25.26 1.05 -12.17
CA GLY A 209 -25.81 1.01 -10.80
C GLY A 209 -24.98 1.84 -9.82
N ALA A 210 -25.45 3.05 -9.51
CA ALA A 210 -24.94 3.94 -8.47
C ALA A 210 -23.48 4.45 -8.60
N GLY A 211 -22.83 4.36 -9.77
CA GLY A 211 -21.53 5.01 -9.99
C GLY A 211 -20.39 4.37 -9.19
N GLY A 212 -20.40 3.04 -9.09
CA GLY A 212 -19.38 2.22 -8.42
C GLY A 212 -18.01 2.30 -9.08
N ILE A 213 -17.02 2.94 -8.45
CA ILE A 213 -15.62 2.80 -8.87
C ILE A 213 -14.95 1.62 -8.16
N THR A 214 -14.25 0.79 -8.92
CA THR A 214 -13.50 -0.36 -8.42
C THR A 214 -12.07 -0.30 -8.94
N ALA A 215 -11.08 -0.41 -8.04
CA ALA A 215 -9.68 -0.60 -8.38
C ALA A 215 -9.33 -2.09 -8.43
N ILE A 216 -8.56 -2.48 -9.44
CA ILE A 216 -8.10 -3.85 -9.66
C ILE A 216 -6.59 -3.88 -9.40
N LEU A 217 -6.19 -4.53 -8.31
CA LEU A 217 -4.81 -4.55 -7.83
C LEU A 217 -4.22 -5.96 -7.97
N GLU A 218 -2.89 -6.03 -8.08
CA GLU A 218 -2.22 -7.31 -7.86
C GLU A 218 -2.49 -7.83 -6.44
N GLN A 219 -2.57 -9.14 -6.29
CA GLN A 219 -2.88 -9.73 -4.99
C GLN A 219 -1.61 -9.86 -4.13
N GLY A 220 -1.67 -9.29 -2.92
CA GLY A 220 -0.69 -9.53 -1.85
C GLY A 220 -1.31 -10.18 -0.63
N PHE A 221 -0.46 -10.46 0.36
CA PHE A 221 -0.87 -10.93 1.68
C PHE A 221 -0.68 -9.82 2.72
N PRO A 222 -1.61 -9.62 3.66
CA PRO A 222 -1.45 -8.64 4.73
C PRO A 222 -0.14 -8.83 5.47
N LEU A 223 0.57 -7.72 5.73
CA LEU A 223 1.83 -7.76 6.46
C LEU A 223 1.63 -8.24 7.90
N GLN A 224 2.27 -9.33 8.28
CA GLN A 224 2.26 -9.84 9.66
C GLN A 224 3.62 -9.62 10.30
N MET A 225 3.71 -8.65 11.21
CA MET A 225 4.98 -8.30 11.86
C MET A 225 5.60 -9.48 12.62
N ILE A 226 4.77 -10.32 13.25
CA ILE A 226 5.25 -11.53 13.93
C ILE A 226 5.91 -12.53 12.97
N GLN A 227 5.37 -12.70 11.76
CA GLN A 227 5.97 -13.58 10.76
C GLN A 227 7.30 -13.01 10.25
N LEU A 228 7.38 -11.69 10.04
CA LEU A 228 8.64 -11.04 9.67
C LEU A 228 9.71 -11.18 10.75
N LEU A 229 9.36 -10.99 12.02
CA LEU A 229 10.29 -11.18 13.14
C LEU A 229 10.83 -12.61 13.26
N GLN A 230 10.07 -13.59 12.76
CA GLN A 230 10.47 -15.00 12.73
C GLN A 230 11.20 -15.40 11.45
N SER A 231 11.33 -14.48 10.48
CA SER A 231 12.04 -14.72 9.23
C SER A 231 13.57 -14.52 9.40
N PRO A 232 14.38 -15.19 8.55
CA PRO A 232 15.82 -14.97 8.48
C PRO A 232 16.18 -13.48 8.36
N TRP A 233 17.32 -13.09 8.92
CA TRP A 233 17.78 -11.70 8.89
C TRP A 233 17.83 -11.14 7.46
N GLU A 234 18.25 -11.95 6.50
CA GLU A 234 18.27 -11.60 5.08
C GLU A 234 16.90 -11.15 4.54
N GLU A 235 15.80 -11.82 4.89
CA GLU A 235 14.45 -11.42 4.47
C GLU A 235 13.99 -10.14 5.19
N ARG A 236 14.33 -9.99 6.48
CA ARG A 236 14.05 -8.76 7.22
C ARG A 236 14.79 -7.57 6.62
N PHE A 237 16.05 -7.77 6.25
CA PHE A 237 16.87 -6.76 5.58
C PHE A 237 16.29 -6.39 4.21
N ARG A 238 15.82 -7.36 3.42
CA ARG A 238 15.11 -7.11 2.14
C ARG A 238 13.95 -6.14 2.31
N VAL A 239 13.11 -6.38 3.33
CA VAL A 239 11.95 -5.54 3.64
C VAL A 239 12.38 -4.10 3.97
N CYS A 240 13.39 -3.95 4.82
CA CYS A 240 13.89 -2.61 5.19
C CYS A 240 14.53 -1.88 4.00
N LEU A 241 15.33 -2.57 3.18
CA LEU A 241 15.95 -2.01 1.98
C LEU A 241 14.88 -1.56 0.97
N GLY A 242 13.88 -2.41 0.70
CA GLY A 242 12.74 -2.06 -0.17
C GLY A 242 11.96 -0.85 0.34
N LEU A 243 11.80 -0.74 1.67
CA LEU A 243 11.16 0.42 2.29
C LEU A 243 11.99 1.70 2.12
N VAL A 244 13.31 1.68 2.33
CA VAL A 244 14.15 2.87 2.12
C VAL A 244 14.16 3.30 0.66
N ARG A 245 14.25 2.36 -0.29
CA ARG A 245 14.11 2.64 -1.72
C ARG A 245 12.78 3.30 -2.06
N LEU A 246 11.69 2.81 -1.46
CA LEU A 246 10.37 3.45 -1.59
C LEU A 246 10.39 4.89 -1.07
N LEU A 247 10.96 5.12 0.12
CA LEU A 247 10.98 6.45 0.71
C LEU A 247 11.79 7.44 -0.13
N HIS A 248 12.94 7.01 -0.64
CA HIS A 248 13.75 7.82 -1.55
C HIS A 248 12.98 8.15 -2.84
N TYR A 249 12.22 7.20 -3.39
CA TYR A 249 11.34 7.47 -4.54
C TYR A 249 10.24 8.48 -4.21
N LEU A 250 9.64 8.40 -3.01
CA LEU A 250 8.56 9.28 -2.60
C LEU A 250 9.05 10.72 -2.32
N SER A 251 10.26 10.93 -1.79
CA SER A 251 10.82 12.26 -1.61
C SER A 251 11.14 12.95 -2.95
N HIS A 252 11.52 12.16 -3.97
CA HIS A 252 11.85 12.64 -5.32
C HIS A 252 10.76 12.33 -6.35
N SER A 253 9.50 12.18 -5.92
CA SER A 253 8.44 11.70 -6.80
C SER A 253 8.14 12.71 -7.92
N PRO A 254 7.60 12.26 -9.07
CA PRO A 254 7.21 13.17 -10.16
C PRO A 254 6.06 14.13 -9.78
N LEU A 255 5.43 13.94 -8.63
CA LEU A 255 4.36 14.79 -8.10
C LEU A 255 4.85 15.78 -7.02
N GLY A 256 6.15 15.75 -6.68
CA GLY A 256 6.70 16.40 -5.49
C GLY A 256 6.92 15.42 -4.34
N SER A 257 7.50 15.93 -3.25
CA SER A 257 7.78 15.16 -2.03
C SER A 257 6.49 14.64 -1.41
N VAL A 258 6.31 13.32 -1.37
CA VAL A 258 5.07 12.69 -0.89
C VAL A 258 5.14 12.38 0.60
N ALA A 259 4.21 12.89 1.40
CA ALA A 259 3.98 12.46 2.77
C ALA A 259 2.92 11.35 2.84
N LEU A 260 3.24 10.30 3.58
CA LEU A 260 2.30 9.24 3.96
C LEU A 260 1.71 9.58 5.32
N LEU A 261 0.50 10.17 5.33
CA LEU A 261 -0.12 10.64 6.57
C LEU A 261 -0.59 9.48 7.47
N ASP A 262 -1.07 8.37 6.89
CA ASP A 262 -1.31 7.12 7.62
C ASP A 262 -0.19 6.09 7.41
N PHE A 263 1.05 6.43 7.74
CA PHE A 263 2.15 5.46 7.68
C PHE A 263 2.03 4.45 8.82
N GLN A 264 1.51 3.24 8.54
CA GLN A 264 1.42 2.15 9.51
C GLN A 264 1.68 0.79 8.85
N PRO A 265 2.16 -0.23 9.59
CA PRO A 265 2.42 -1.55 9.03
C PRO A 265 1.24 -2.17 8.27
N ARG A 266 0.00 -1.90 8.70
CA ARG A 266 -1.22 -2.38 8.04
C ARG A 266 -1.45 -1.81 6.63
N GLN A 267 -0.77 -0.70 6.29
CA GLN A 267 -0.84 -0.10 4.95
C GLN A 267 0.10 -0.75 3.95
N PHE A 268 0.78 -1.83 4.35
CA PHE A 268 1.65 -2.60 3.50
C PHE A 268 1.17 -4.05 3.37
N VAL A 269 1.51 -4.65 2.24
CA VAL A 269 1.30 -6.08 1.95
C VAL A 269 2.61 -6.70 1.47
N MET A 270 2.72 -8.02 1.57
CA MET A 270 3.80 -8.79 0.98
C MET A 270 3.37 -9.38 -0.37
N VAL A 271 4.19 -9.16 -1.40
CA VAL A 271 4.00 -9.75 -2.74
C VAL A 271 5.33 -10.35 -3.17
N SER A 272 5.41 -11.68 -3.25
CA SER A 272 6.62 -12.39 -3.69
C SER A 272 7.90 -12.01 -2.92
N GLY A 273 7.77 -11.81 -1.60
CA GLY A 273 8.86 -11.41 -0.71
C GLY A 273 9.17 -9.91 -0.68
N GLU A 274 8.50 -9.09 -1.49
CA GLU A 274 8.63 -7.63 -1.46
C GLU A 274 7.54 -6.99 -0.59
N LEU A 275 7.93 -6.01 0.21
CA LEU A 275 7.01 -5.12 0.91
C LEU A 275 6.44 -4.10 -0.08
N LYS A 276 5.11 -3.96 -0.12
CA LYS A 276 4.44 -3.00 -1.01
C LYS A 276 3.41 -2.15 -0.28
N LEU A 277 3.47 -0.83 -0.49
CA LEU A 277 2.46 0.13 -0.02
C LEU A 277 1.16 -0.05 -0.82
N THR A 278 0.02 -0.15 -0.13
CA THR A 278 -1.28 -0.40 -0.77
C THR A 278 -2.34 0.68 -0.57
N ASP A 279 -2.15 1.64 0.33
CA ASP A 279 -3.14 2.68 0.63
C ASP A 279 -2.48 4.05 0.46
N LEU A 280 -3.03 4.85 -0.46
CA LEU A 280 -2.49 6.15 -0.87
C LEU A 280 -3.54 7.27 -0.81
N ASP A 281 -4.76 7.01 -0.36
CA ASP A 281 -5.82 8.02 -0.30
C ASP A 281 -5.51 9.18 0.65
N ASP A 282 -4.81 8.91 1.75
CA ASP A 282 -4.36 9.92 2.71
C ASP A 282 -2.97 10.51 2.37
N ALA A 283 -2.41 10.22 1.20
CA ALA A 283 -1.14 10.81 0.79
C ALA A 283 -1.28 12.31 0.45
N SER A 284 -0.25 13.07 0.80
CA SER A 284 -0.06 14.47 0.39
C SER A 284 1.19 14.58 -0.47
N VAL A 285 1.17 15.41 -1.52
CA VAL A 285 2.34 15.62 -2.41
C VAL A 285 2.97 17.01 -2.28
N THR A 286 2.47 17.81 -1.34
CA THR A 286 2.94 19.15 -1.07
C THR A 286 3.57 19.21 0.30
N GLU A 287 4.70 19.92 0.41
CA GLU A 287 5.25 20.27 1.73
C GLU A 287 4.29 21.22 2.47
N PRO A 288 4.21 21.13 3.81
CA PRO A 288 3.34 22.01 4.58
C PRO A 288 3.78 23.48 4.47
N ALA A 289 2.81 24.39 4.36
CA ALA A 289 3.07 25.83 4.42
C ALA A 289 3.44 26.26 5.85
N CYS A 290 4.31 27.25 5.98
CA CYS A 290 4.75 27.82 7.24
C CYS A 290 4.91 29.34 7.18
N GLN A 291 4.79 29.97 8.34
CA GLN A 291 5.12 31.38 8.56
C GLN A 291 6.33 31.54 9.49
N MET A 292 6.49 30.62 10.43
CA MET A 292 7.59 30.57 11.39
C MET A 292 8.13 29.15 11.51
N ASP A 293 9.36 29.00 12.01
CA ASP A 293 10.00 27.69 12.24
C ASP A 293 9.18 26.76 13.14
N GLN A 294 8.34 27.34 14.02
CA GLN A 294 7.46 26.58 14.92
C GLN A 294 6.33 25.84 14.19
N ASP A 295 6.02 26.22 12.95
CA ASP A 295 5.03 25.53 12.11
C ASP A 295 5.59 24.22 11.54
N CYS A 296 6.92 24.10 11.47
CA CYS A 296 7.64 22.98 10.86
C CYS A 296 8.11 21.95 11.90
N ILE A 297 7.17 21.49 12.74
CA ILE A 297 7.46 20.52 13.81
C ILE A 297 6.79 19.18 13.50
N LEU A 298 7.57 18.10 13.60
CA LEU A 298 7.07 16.73 13.68
C LEU A 298 7.07 16.27 15.13
N GLN A 299 5.90 15.88 15.62
CA GLN A 299 5.73 15.33 16.95
C GLN A 299 5.51 13.82 16.88
N PHE A 300 6.34 13.07 17.59
CA PHE A 300 6.17 11.64 17.82
C PHE A 300 6.13 11.35 19.32
N PRO A 301 5.56 10.21 19.76
CA PRO A 301 5.35 9.93 21.18
C PRO A 301 6.61 10.02 22.06
N LEU A 302 7.80 9.77 21.49
CA LEU A 302 9.06 9.74 22.22
C LEU A 302 10.07 10.80 21.76
N ARG A 303 9.83 11.49 20.64
CA ARG A 303 10.77 12.43 20.01
C ARG A 303 10.05 13.48 19.19
N ASN A 304 10.62 14.67 19.15
CA ASN A 304 10.17 15.75 18.28
C ASN A 304 11.33 16.17 17.38
N PHE A 305 10.99 16.56 16.17
CA PHE A 305 11.93 17.05 15.17
C PHE A 305 11.40 18.37 14.61
N SER A 306 12.28 19.29 14.28
CA SER A 306 11.91 20.60 13.75
C SER A 306 12.84 20.98 12.61
N LEU A 307 12.28 21.62 11.59
CA LEU A 307 13.03 22.24 10.49
C LEU A 307 12.77 23.75 10.51
N PRO A 308 13.70 24.58 9.99
CA PRO A 308 13.41 25.98 9.77
C PRO A 308 12.36 26.15 8.67
N CYS A 309 11.54 27.20 8.76
CA CYS A 309 10.64 27.58 7.68
C CYS A 309 11.46 28.19 6.54
N SER A 310 11.27 27.69 5.31
CA SER A 310 12.00 28.22 4.15
C SER A 310 11.55 29.65 3.80
N ALA A 311 12.38 30.36 3.03
CA ALA A 311 12.05 31.70 2.53
C ALA A 311 10.80 31.74 1.64
N GLN A 312 10.41 30.58 1.09
CA GLN A 312 9.21 30.39 0.27
C GLN A 312 7.96 30.12 1.12
N GLY A 313 8.08 30.08 2.45
CA GLY A 313 6.96 29.81 3.36
C GLY A 313 6.52 28.36 3.34
N VAL A 314 7.45 27.42 3.15
CA VAL A 314 7.19 25.97 3.21
C VAL A 314 8.20 25.23 4.08
N CYS A 315 7.78 24.17 4.74
CA CYS A 315 8.62 23.28 5.52
C CYS A 315 9.34 22.28 4.61
N GLU A 316 10.35 22.73 3.87
CA GLU A 316 11.08 21.90 2.91
C GLU A 316 11.72 20.66 3.59
N GLY A 317 11.42 19.46 3.08
CA GLY A 317 11.92 18.18 3.62
C GLY A 317 11.11 17.59 4.77
N LEU A 318 10.02 18.23 5.21
CA LEU A 318 9.22 17.73 6.33
C LEU A 318 8.49 16.42 6.00
N ASN A 319 8.01 16.26 4.77
CA ASN A 319 7.34 15.05 4.30
C ASN A 319 8.29 13.83 4.33
N GLU A 320 9.51 14.00 3.84
CA GLU A 320 10.54 12.96 3.86
C GLU A 320 10.92 12.58 5.30
N MET A 321 11.21 13.58 6.15
CA MET A 321 11.56 13.38 7.55
C MET A 321 10.48 12.59 8.30
N ARG A 322 9.19 12.87 8.03
CA ARG A 322 8.05 12.13 8.57
C ARG A 322 8.07 10.68 8.15
N ASN A 323 8.20 10.42 6.86
CA ASN A 323 8.18 9.06 6.33
C ASN A 323 9.37 8.24 6.84
N LEU A 324 10.56 8.83 6.84
CA LEU A 324 11.81 8.20 7.28
C LEU A 324 11.76 7.80 8.75
N TYR A 325 11.33 8.70 9.63
CA TYR A 325 11.18 8.38 11.05
C TYR A 325 10.08 7.33 11.31
N ASN A 326 8.99 7.36 10.54
CA ASN A 326 7.95 6.33 10.62
C ASN A 326 8.48 4.95 10.18
N ALA A 327 9.28 4.86 9.12
CA ALA A 327 9.95 3.62 8.73
C ALA A 327 10.90 3.12 9.83
N TYR A 328 11.70 4.02 10.42
CA TYR A 328 12.55 3.69 11.55
C TYR A 328 11.76 3.07 12.70
N ARG A 329 10.74 3.79 13.22
CA ARG A 329 10.05 3.39 14.44
C ARG A 329 9.16 2.15 14.28
N TYR A 330 8.60 1.92 13.09
CA TYR A 330 7.69 0.80 12.84
C TYR A 330 8.38 -0.44 12.27
N PHE A 331 9.51 -0.28 11.59
CA PHE A 331 10.19 -1.38 10.90
C PHE A 331 11.63 -1.56 11.40
N PHE A 332 12.50 -0.55 11.27
CA PHE A 332 13.94 -0.76 11.42
C PHE A 332 14.32 -1.19 12.84
N THR A 333 13.70 -0.58 13.85
CA THR A 333 13.86 -0.91 15.28
C THR A 333 13.64 -2.39 15.59
N TYR A 334 12.74 -3.04 14.86
CA TYR A 334 12.36 -4.43 15.07
C TYR A 334 13.06 -5.39 14.12
N LEU A 335 13.34 -4.95 12.89
CA LEU A 335 13.75 -5.84 11.81
C LEU A 335 15.26 -5.88 11.58
N LEU A 336 16.02 -4.82 11.86
CA LEU A 336 17.46 -4.78 11.56
C LEU A 336 18.39 -5.32 12.66
N PRO A 337 18.28 -4.90 13.94
CA PRO A 337 19.36 -5.14 14.92
C PRO A 337 19.43 -6.59 15.40
N HIS A 338 18.30 -7.31 15.41
CA HIS A 338 18.25 -8.66 15.93
C HIS A 338 18.92 -9.65 14.97
N GLN A 339 19.94 -10.37 15.45
CA GLN A 339 20.65 -11.43 14.71
C GLN A 339 21.27 -10.96 13.38
N ALA A 340 21.66 -9.68 13.30
CA ALA A 340 22.49 -9.21 12.20
C ALA A 340 23.84 -9.95 12.17
N PRO A 341 24.39 -10.24 10.98
CA PRO A 341 25.72 -10.81 10.84
C PRO A 341 26.75 -10.00 11.66
N PRO A 342 27.60 -10.64 12.50
CA PRO A 342 28.51 -9.92 13.37
C PRO A 342 29.42 -8.92 12.64
N ALA A 343 29.87 -9.26 11.43
CA ALA A 343 30.70 -8.39 10.60
C ALA A 343 29.98 -7.11 10.15
N LEU A 344 28.65 -7.13 10.00
CA LEU A 344 27.84 -6.02 9.54
C LEU A 344 27.22 -5.20 10.67
N ARG A 345 27.38 -5.62 11.93
CA ARG A 345 26.70 -5.01 13.08
C ARG A 345 26.99 -3.52 13.25
N HIS A 346 28.22 -3.10 12.97
CA HIS A 346 28.60 -1.68 13.03
C HIS A 346 27.84 -0.81 12.01
N LEU A 347 27.57 -1.32 10.81
CA LEU A 347 26.76 -0.63 9.79
C LEU A 347 25.30 -0.58 10.21
N VAL A 348 24.77 -1.69 10.76
CA VAL A 348 23.42 -1.72 11.31
C VAL A 348 23.27 -0.67 12.42
N ASP A 349 24.20 -0.63 13.38
CA ASP A 349 24.17 0.35 14.47
C ASP A 349 24.28 1.80 13.95
N HIS A 350 25.08 2.02 12.90
CA HIS A 350 25.19 3.32 12.23
C HIS A 350 23.86 3.75 11.58
N ILE A 351 23.21 2.87 10.82
CA ILE A 351 21.89 3.09 10.22
C ILE A 351 20.85 3.40 11.31
N MET A 352 20.80 2.56 12.35
CA MET A 352 19.83 2.72 13.44
C MET A 352 19.98 4.08 14.15
N ASN A 353 21.21 4.51 14.42
CA ASN A 353 21.49 5.77 15.08
C ASN A 353 21.23 6.98 14.16
N SER A 354 21.72 6.95 12.92
CA SER A 354 21.55 8.05 11.97
C SER A 354 20.08 8.29 11.64
N THR A 355 19.33 7.24 11.29
CA THR A 355 17.90 7.35 10.97
C THR A 355 17.05 7.65 12.20
N GLY A 356 17.36 7.04 13.36
CA GLY A 356 16.59 7.25 14.59
C GLY A 356 16.69 8.68 15.13
N GLU A 357 17.85 9.32 14.98
CA GLU A 357 18.08 10.73 15.34
C GLU A 357 17.81 11.70 14.17
N LEU A 358 17.43 11.21 12.99
CA LEU A 358 17.29 12.01 11.75
C LEU A 358 18.50 12.93 11.50
N LYS A 359 19.70 12.37 11.65
CA LYS A 359 20.98 13.09 11.45
C LYS A 359 21.33 13.33 9.99
N GLY A 360 20.67 12.62 9.09
CA GLY A 360 20.82 12.69 7.64
C GLY A 360 19.46 12.51 6.97
N ASP A 361 19.46 12.71 5.65
CA ASP A 361 18.27 12.58 4.83
C ASP A 361 18.06 11.12 4.36
N VAL A 362 17.09 10.92 3.47
CA VAL A 362 16.79 9.62 2.88
C VAL A 362 17.86 9.17 1.89
N ASN A 363 18.63 10.10 1.29
CA ASN A 363 19.76 9.77 0.43
C ASN A 363 20.88 9.15 1.25
N ASP A 364 21.25 9.80 2.36
CA ASP A 364 22.25 9.28 3.31
C ASP A 364 21.84 7.90 3.83
N THR A 365 20.56 7.75 4.17
CA THR A 365 20.03 6.47 4.64
C THR A 365 20.06 5.41 3.53
N LEU A 366 19.67 5.74 2.31
CA LEU A 366 19.71 4.81 1.18
C LEU A 366 21.13 4.37 0.87
N GLU A 367 22.09 5.29 0.83
CA GLU A 367 23.51 4.99 0.59
C GLU A 367 24.03 3.97 1.61
N ALA A 368 23.79 4.21 2.90
CA ALA A 368 24.21 3.28 3.96
C ALA A 368 23.58 1.87 3.81
N PHE A 369 22.31 1.81 3.39
CA PHE A 369 21.62 0.55 3.13
C PHE A 369 22.17 -0.19 1.91
N GLU A 370 22.46 0.53 0.81
CA GLU A 370 23.02 -0.04 -0.41
C GLU A 370 24.47 -0.53 -0.21
N ASP A 371 25.27 0.20 0.55
CA ASP A 371 26.63 -0.22 0.94
C ASP A 371 26.59 -1.51 1.75
N MET A 372 25.70 -1.60 2.74
CA MET A 372 25.51 -2.81 3.52
C MET A 372 25.01 -3.97 2.65
N PHE A 373 24.09 -3.71 1.71
CA PHE A 373 23.61 -4.71 0.76
C PHE A 373 24.74 -5.22 -0.15
N HIS A 374 25.57 -4.32 -0.67
CA HIS A 374 26.71 -4.68 -1.51
C HIS A 374 27.69 -5.59 -0.76
N LEU A 375 28.05 -5.26 0.48
CA LEU A 375 28.93 -6.07 1.32
C LEU A 375 28.34 -7.45 1.66
N TYR A 376 27.03 -7.50 1.94
CA TYR A 376 26.33 -8.75 2.23
C TYR A 376 26.31 -9.66 0.99
N LYS A 377 25.82 -9.13 -0.14
CA LYS A 377 25.66 -9.87 -1.40
C LYS A 377 26.99 -10.35 -1.98
N SER A 378 28.03 -9.52 -1.93
CA SER A 378 29.35 -9.86 -2.47
C SER A 378 30.13 -10.87 -1.62
N GLY A 379 29.72 -11.09 -0.37
CA GLY A 379 30.46 -11.93 0.58
C GLY A 379 31.71 -11.27 1.16
N LEU A 380 32.02 -10.01 0.81
CA LEU A 380 33.22 -9.31 1.31
C LEU A 380 33.28 -9.21 2.85
N HIS A 381 32.10 -9.20 3.49
CA HIS A 381 32.01 -9.23 4.95
C HIS A 381 32.53 -10.53 5.60
N LEU A 382 32.82 -11.56 4.79
CA LEU A 382 33.30 -12.88 5.19
C LEU A 382 34.79 -13.10 4.86
N ASP A 383 35.49 -12.15 4.25
CA ASP A 383 36.87 -12.33 3.77
C ASP A 383 37.87 -12.72 4.89
N ASN A 384 37.60 -12.29 6.12
CA ASN A 384 38.43 -12.60 7.28
C ASN A 384 38.19 -14.00 7.88
N MET A 385 37.37 -14.86 7.24
CA MET A 385 37.12 -16.21 7.75
C MET A 385 38.37 -17.12 7.62
N PRO A 386 38.74 -17.86 8.68
CA PRO A 386 39.85 -18.80 8.64
C PRO A 386 39.67 -19.87 7.56
N SER A 387 40.61 -19.94 6.61
CA SER A 387 40.60 -20.95 5.53
C SER A 387 40.70 -22.41 6.03
N SER A 388 41.10 -22.62 7.29
CA SER A 388 41.17 -23.93 7.93
C SER A 388 39.80 -24.53 8.29
N ILE A 389 38.74 -23.73 8.37
CA ILE A 389 37.40 -24.17 8.83
C ILE A 389 36.87 -25.35 8.02
N ILE A 390 37.11 -25.36 6.71
CA ILE A 390 36.61 -26.40 5.82
C ILE A 390 37.51 -27.65 5.78
N ARG A 391 38.72 -27.60 6.34
CA ARG A 391 39.68 -28.72 6.28
C ARG A 391 39.23 -29.94 7.06
N ASP A 392 38.38 -29.75 8.07
CA ASP A 392 37.84 -30.82 8.90
C ASP A 392 36.61 -31.50 8.25
N TYR A 393 36.18 -31.02 7.08
CA TYR A 393 35.01 -31.56 6.35
C TYR A 393 35.43 -32.42 5.16
N ALA A 394 34.76 -33.56 5.00
CA ALA A 394 34.88 -34.42 3.82
C ALA A 394 33.69 -34.21 2.87
N VAL A 395 33.98 -33.98 1.58
CA VAL A 395 32.94 -33.78 0.55
C VAL A 395 32.39 -35.11 0.07
N MET A 396 31.07 -35.32 0.24
CA MET A 396 30.36 -36.51 -0.23
C MET A 396 29.40 -36.15 -1.38
N LYS A 397 29.57 -36.76 -2.56
CA LYS A 397 28.71 -36.52 -3.74
C LYS A 397 27.60 -37.56 -3.86
N GLY A 398 26.39 -37.13 -4.20
CA GLY A 398 25.26 -38.02 -4.49
C GLY A 398 24.64 -38.71 -3.28
N MET A 399 25.02 -38.31 -2.06
CA MET A 399 24.39 -38.75 -0.81
C MET A 399 23.57 -37.61 -0.24
N SER A 400 22.30 -37.85 0.04
CA SER A 400 21.55 -37.04 1.00
C SER A 400 21.96 -37.48 2.41
N THR A 401 22.07 -36.52 3.33
CA THR A 401 22.24 -36.84 4.75
C THR A 401 21.01 -37.61 5.21
N SER A 402 21.15 -38.86 5.65
CA SER A 402 20.08 -39.59 6.34
C SER A 402 19.95 -39.16 7.81
N GLY A 403 20.51 -37.99 8.16
CA GLY A 403 20.63 -37.48 9.53
C GLY A 403 19.39 -36.71 9.92
N ASN A 404 18.88 -37.00 11.13
CA ASN A 404 17.69 -36.42 11.75
C ASN A 404 17.19 -35.10 11.13
N MET A 405 16.13 -35.20 10.33
CA MET A 405 15.31 -34.07 9.89
C MET A 405 14.68 -33.28 11.07
N GLU A 406 15.00 -33.62 12.32
CA GLU A 406 14.48 -33.02 13.55
C GLU A 406 15.32 -31.86 14.09
N TYR A 407 16.57 -31.65 13.64
CA TYR A 407 17.35 -30.51 14.11
C TYR A 407 16.80 -29.20 13.54
N ARG A 408 16.30 -28.35 14.44
CA ARG A 408 15.77 -27.03 14.13
C ARG A 408 16.79 -25.97 14.55
N CYS A 409 17.09 -25.05 13.64
CA CYS A 409 17.75 -23.80 13.97
C CYS A 409 16.76 -22.64 13.80
N TRP A 410 17.02 -21.53 14.48
CA TRP A 410 16.14 -20.38 14.43
C TRP A 410 16.95 -19.08 14.33
N PRO A 411 16.61 -18.18 13.41
CA PRO A 411 15.57 -18.29 12.36
C PRO A 411 16.00 -19.24 11.25
N SER A 412 15.02 -19.76 10.49
CA SER A 412 15.25 -20.72 9.39
C SER A 412 14.23 -20.47 8.28
N TYR A 413 14.64 -20.68 7.03
CA TYR A 413 13.74 -20.67 5.87
C TYR A 413 12.74 -21.83 5.87
N ASN A 414 12.99 -22.86 6.69
CA ASN A 414 12.09 -23.99 6.90
C ASN A 414 11.80 -24.14 8.39
N HIS A 415 10.54 -24.10 8.82
CA HIS A 415 10.19 -24.27 10.24
C HIS A 415 10.32 -25.71 10.75
N GLN A 416 10.38 -26.69 9.85
CA GLN A 416 10.47 -28.11 10.20
C GLN A 416 11.91 -28.62 10.33
N GLY A 417 12.92 -27.85 9.88
CA GLY A 417 14.33 -28.22 9.95
C GLY A 417 15.25 -26.99 9.90
N CYS A 418 16.56 -27.20 9.86
CA CYS A 418 17.51 -26.10 9.73
C CYS A 418 17.83 -25.83 8.25
N MET A 419 17.29 -24.74 7.70
CA MET A 419 17.57 -24.26 6.34
C MET A 419 17.98 -22.80 6.41
N LEU A 420 19.24 -22.55 6.09
CA LEU A 420 19.86 -21.22 6.16
C LEU A 420 20.42 -20.84 4.79
N SER A 421 20.41 -19.55 4.50
CA SER A 421 21.15 -19.01 3.36
C SER A 421 22.62 -18.83 3.75
N VAL A 422 23.49 -19.09 2.78
CA VAL A 422 24.94 -18.97 2.89
C VAL A 422 25.50 -18.50 1.55
N HIS A 423 26.54 -17.68 1.60
CA HIS A 423 27.29 -17.20 0.46
C HIS A 423 28.25 -18.27 -0.10
N SER A 424 28.79 -19.14 0.77
CA SER A 424 29.75 -20.19 0.36
C SER A 424 29.72 -21.43 1.26
N ASP A 425 30.36 -22.50 0.78
CA ASP A 425 30.63 -23.73 1.55
C ASP A 425 31.45 -23.46 2.83
N LYS A 426 32.37 -22.50 2.78
CA LYS A 426 33.15 -22.05 3.95
C LYS A 426 32.25 -21.44 5.02
N GLU A 427 31.30 -20.60 4.63
CA GLU A 427 30.34 -20.00 5.56
C GLU A 427 29.43 -21.08 6.16
N ALA A 428 28.95 -22.02 5.34
CA ALA A 428 28.16 -23.15 5.83
C ALA A 428 28.91 -23.97 6.88
N ALA A 429 30.19 -24.28 6.64
CA ALA A 429 31.04 -24.96 7.60
C ALA A 429 31.27 -24.14 8.87
N PHE A 430 31.47 -22.83 8.76
CA PHE A 430 31.61 -21.94 9.91
C PHE A 430 30.35 -21.93 10.79
N ILE A 431 29.17 -21.81 10.17
CA ILE A 431 27.89 -21.86 10.87
C ILE A 431 27.70 -23.24 11.52
N CYS A 432 27.95 -24.32 10.80
CA CYS A 432 27.83 -25.68 11.34
C CYS A 432 28.76 -25.89 12.56
N ASN A 433 30.01 -25.46 12.48
CA ASN A 433 30.96 -25.54 13.60
C ASN A 433 30.54 -24.73 14.84
N SER A 434 29.75 -23.66 14.65
CA SER A 434 29.20 -22.86 15.75
C SER A 434 28.02 -23.52 16.47
N LEU A 435 27.41 -24.56 15.87
CA LEU A 435 26.21 -25.23 16.35
C LEU A 435 26.57 -26.61 16.93
N PRO A 436 26.40 -26.86 18.24
CA PRO A 436 26.82 -28.11 18.87
C PRO A 436 26.18 -29.39 18.30
N GLN A 437 25.01 -29.28 17.67
CA GLN A 437 24.27 -30.41 17.10
C GLN A 437 24.55 -30.61 15.60
N CYS A 438 25.27 -29.69 14.96
CA CYS A 438 25.58 -29.79 13.54
C CYS A 438 26.81 -30.66 13.33
N THR A 439 26.62 -31.79 12.65
CA THR A 439 27.69 -32.76 12.33
C THR A 439 28.00 -32.80 10.84
N SER A 440 27.06 -32.35 10.01
CA SER A 440 27.18 -32.27 8.55
C SER A 440 26.13 -31.30 8.02
N PHE A 441 26.34 -30.80 6.80
CA PHE A 441 25.39 -29.98 6.07
C PHE A 441 25.35 -30.38 4.60
N SER A 442 24.29 -30.00 3.91
CA SER A 442 24.14 -30.17 2.46
C SER A 442 23.82 -28.83 1.83
N LEU A 443 24.42 -28.55 0.67
CA LEU A 443 24.18 -27.32 -0.09
C LEU A 443 23.17 -27.62 -1.21
N SER A 444 22.22 -26.71 -1.38
CA SER A 444 21.23 -26.73 -2.46
C SER A 444 21.63 -25.74 -3.55
N ASP A 445 21.22 -25.99 -4.79
CA ASP A 445 21.38 -25.03 -5.91
C ASP A 445 20.35 -23.88 -5.84
N GLN A 446 19.45 -23.90 -4.86
CA GLN A 446 18.48 -22.83 -4.63
C GLN A 446 19.17 -21.54 -4.17
N ARG A 447 18.79 -20.45 -4.82
CA ARG A 447 19.31 -19.10 -4.61
C ARG A 447 18.29 -18.24 -3.90
N THR A 448 18.73 -17.39 -2.98
CA THR A 448 17.87 -16.39 -2.34
C THR A 448 17.80 -15.14 -3.21
N TRP A 449 17.17 -14.06 -2.72
CA TRP A 449 17.08 -12.81 -3.47
C TRP A 449 18.42 -12.08 -3.60
N THR A 450 19.42 -12.43 -2.78
CA THR A 450 20.77 -11.84 -2.87
C THR A 450 21.66 -12.51 -3.92
N GLY A 451 21.36 -13.73 -4.37
CA GLY A 451 22.16 -14.47 -5.35
C GLY A 451 22.47 -15.85 -4.85
#